data_AF-W1XIP9-F1
#
_entry.id   AF-W1XIP9-F1
#
_cell.length_a   1.000
_cell.length_b   1.000
_cell.length_c   1.000
_cell.angle_alpha   90.00
_cell.angle_beta   90.00
_cell.angle_gamma   90.00
#
_symmetry.space_group_name_H-M   'P 1'
#
loop_
_entity.id
_entity.type
_entity.pdbx_description
1 polymer ?
#
loop_
_entity_poly.entity_id
_entity_poly.type
_entity_poly.pdbx_seq_one_letter_code
_entity_poly.pdbx_strand_id
1 'polypeptide(L)' 'GSVGSDYLNSVKNNSKVIGQIFDKEKEVEEKLSTIDVRVNEIKEKVTGNNLNALATMVSDGSMSVYGSGSRFNI' A
#
# COMPACT_ATOMS: atom_id res chain seq x y z
N GLY A 1 -17.08 -2.79 -9.86
CA GLY A 1 -15.73 -3.33 -10.14
C GLY A 1 -14.81 -2.84 -9.04
N SER A 2 -14.10 -3.74 -8.37
CA SER A 2 -13.32 -3.42 -7.16
C SER A 2 -12.29 -2.33 -7.42
N VAL A 3 -12.29 -1.28 -6.59
CA VAL A 3 -11.26 -0.22 -6.49
C VAL A 3 -9.97 -0.77 -5.83
N GLY A 4 -9.70 -2.07 -5.98
CA GLY A 4 -8.67 -2.81 -5.24
C GLY A 4 -7.29 -2.86 -5.90
N SER A 5 -7.10 -2.17 -7.03
CA SER A 5 -5.81 -2.12 -7.73
C SER A 5 -4.98 -0.89 -7.37
N ASP A 6 -5.47 -0.02 -6.48
CA ASP A 6 -4.85 1.29 -6.25
C ASP A 6 -4.82 1.69 -4.77
N TYR A 7 -4.38 0.75 -3.92
CA TYR A 7 -4.33 0.92 -2.46
C TYR A 7 -3.55 2.19 -2.06
N LEU A 8 -2.38 2.40 -2.65
CA LEU A 8 -1.56 3.59 -2.38
C LEU A 8 -2.27 4.88 -2.78
N ASN A 9 -2.97 4.89 -3.91
CA ASN A 9 -3.75 6.07 -4.31
C ASN A 9 -4.95 6.31 -3.38
N SER A 10 -5.62 5.25 -2.89
CA SER A 10 -6.67 5.41 -1.88
C SER A 10 -6.11 5.98 -0.57
N VAL A 11 -4.94 5.52 -0.13
CA VAL A 11 -4.27 6.07 1.07
C VAL A 11 -3.93 7.54 0.87
N LYS A 12 -3.37 7.91 -0.29
CA LYS A 12 -3.05 9.31 -0.63
C LYS A 12 -4.30 10.18 -0.63
N ASN A 13 -5.36 9.74 -1.28
CA ASN A 13 -6.61 10.50 -1.36
C ASN A 13 -7.23 10.71 0.02
N ASN A 14 -7.38 9.65 0.80
CA ASN A 14 -7.97 9.73 2.13
C ASN A 14 -7.11 10.58 3.08
N SER A 15 -5.79 10.45 3.00
CA SER A 15 -4.87 11.27 3.81
C SER A 15 -4.98 12.75 3.46
N LYS A 16 -5.10 13.10 2.17
CA LYS A 16 -5.30 14.49 1.72
C LYS A 16 -6.61 15.06 2.25
N VAL A 17 -7.70 14.30 2.17
CA VAL A 17 -9.01 14.71 2.73
C VAL A 17 -8.90 14.98 4.23
N ILE A 18 -8.24 14.10 4.99
CA ILE A 18 -7.99 14.31 6.43
C ILE A 18 -7.13 15.57 6.64
N GLY A 19 -6.09 15.77 5.83
CA GLY A 19 -5.26 16.97 5.86
C GLY A 19 -6.07 18.25 5.72
N GLN A 20 -7.02 18.28 4.77
CA GLN A 20 -7.92 19.43 4.57
C GLN A 20 -8.89 19.65 5.72
N ILE A 21 -9.40 18.58 6.35
CA ILE A 21 -10.34 18.69 7.49
C ILE A 21 -9.67 19.33 8.71
N PHE A 22 -8.36 19.12 8.89
CA PHE A 22 -7.63 19.54 10.08
C PHE A 22 -6.58 20.63 9.82
N ASP A 23 -6.55 21.23 8.62
CA ASP A 23 -5.56 22.24 8.19
C ASP A 23 -4.09 21.73 8.32
N LYS A 24 -3.85 20.50 7.87
CA LYS A 24 -2.57 19.77 7.95
C LYS A 24 -2.02 19.30 6.60
N GLU A 25 -2.39 19.96 5.51
CA GLU A 25 -2.02 19.52 4.15
C GLU A 25 -0.51 19.38 3.97
N LYS A 26 0.29 20.33 4.47
CA LYS A 26 1.77 20.27 4.38
C LYS A 26 2.35 19.04 5.08
N GLU A 27 1.89 18.75 6.30
CA GLU A 27 2.37 17.59 7.07
C GLU A 27 1.97 16.27 6.37
N VAL A 28 0.77 16.23 5.80
CA VAL A 28 0.30 15.09 5.01
C VAL A 28 1.16 14.91 3.76
N GLU A 29 1.45 15.99 3.02
CA GLU A 29 2.29 15.92 1.81
C GLU A 29 3.70 15.41 2.11
N GLU A 30 4.34 15.88 3.18
CA GLU A 30 5.67 15.41 3.60
C GLU A 30 5.67 13.90 3.94
N LYS A 31 4.65 13.43 4.66
CA LYS A 31 4.51 12.01 4.99
C LYS A 31 4.22 11.14 3.78
N LEU A 32 3.35 11.60 2.87
CA LEU A 32 3.05 10.89 1.63
C LEU A 32 4.28 10.79 0.71
N SER A 33 5.07 11.86 0.61
CA SER A 33 6.35 11.84 -0.11
C SER A 33 7.33 10.81 0.48
N THR A 34 7.41 10.73 1.81
CA THR A 34 8.23 9.73 2.49
C THR A 34 7.78 8.29 2.17
N ILE A 35 6.47 8.05 2.10
CA ILE A 35 5.91 6.75 1.70
C ILE A 35 6.30 6.41 0.24
N ASP A 36 6.17 7.38 -0.68
CA ASP A 36 6.52 7.19 -2.09
C ASP A 36 7.99 6.83 -2.29
N VAL A 37 8.90 7.51 -1.57
CA VAL A 37 10.33 7.18 -1.58
C VAL A 37 10.55 5.73 -1.14
N ARG A 38 9.97 5.31 -0.01
CA ARG A 38 10.14 3.95 0.51
C ARG A 38 9.56 2.87 -0.41
N VAL A 39 8.40 3.13 -1.03
CA VAL A 39 7.80 2.20 -2.00
C VAL A 39 8.72 2.02 -3.20
N ASN A 40 9.28 3.12 -3.73
CA ASN A 40 10.22 3.06 -4.86
C ASN A 40 11.51 2.32 -4.50
N GLU A 41 12.10 2.59 -3.33
CA GLU A 41 13.29 1.88 -2.86
C GLU A 41 13.06 0.36 -2.75
N ILE A 42 11.90 -0.07 -2.24
CA ILE A 42 11.55 -1.49 -2.17
C ILE A 42 11.38 -2.06 -3.58
N LYS A 43 10.66 -1.35 -4.45
CA LYS A 43 10.41 -1.77 -5.84
C LYS A 43 11.72 -1.97 -6.59
N GLU A 44 12.67 -1.05 -6.47
CA GLU A 44 13.99 -1.15 -7.09
C GLU A 44 14.76 -2.38 -6.62
N LYS A 45 14.73 -2.69 -5.32
CA LYS A 45 15.40 -3.86 -4.74
C LYS A 45 14.85 -5.19 -5.26
N VAL A 46 13.59 -5.24 -5.70
CA VAL A 46 12.93 -6.50 -6.07
C VAL A 46 12.70 -6.68 -7.58
N THR A 47 12.62 -5.59 -8.36
CA THR A 47 12.22 -5.62 -9.79
C THR A 47 13.19 -6.39 -10.70
N GLY A 48 14.44 -6.62 -10.27
CA GLY A 48 15.42 -7.39 -11.04
C GLY A 48 15.51 -8.90 -10.74
N ASN A 49 14.86 -9.39 -9.67
CA ASN A 49 15.17 -10.72 -9.14
C ASN A 49 14.32 -11.86 -9.72
N ASN A 50 13.32 -11.56 -10.55
CA ASN A 50 12.39 -12.54 -11.15
C ASN A 50 11.81 -13.54 -10.12
N LEU A 51 11.45 -13.03 -8.94
CA LEU A 51 10.93 -13.82 -7.83
C LEU A 51 9.41 -13.81 -7.81
N ASN A 52 8.83 -14.93 -7.39
CA ASN A 52 7.41 -15.03 -7.05
C ASN A 52 7.22 -14.84 -5.55
N ALA A 53 6.09 -14.22 -5.15
CA ALA A 53 5.74 -14.01 -3.75
C ALA A 53 4.37 -14.62 -3.43
N LEU A 54 4.22 -15.14 -2.20
CA LEU A 54 3.00 -15.73 -1.68
C LEU A 54 2.66 -15.08 -0.33
N ALA A 55 1.49 -14.46 -0.21
CA ALA A 55 1.00 -13.94 1.06
C ALA A 55 0.06 -14.95 1.71
N THR A 56 0.27 -15.25 2.99
CA THR A 56 -0.56 -16.18 3.76
C THR A 56 -1.01 -15.57 5.09
N MET A 57 -2.17 -15.96 5.59
CA MET A 57 -2.64 -15.65 6.94
C MET A 57 -3.00 -16.93 7.65
N VAL A 58 -2.55 -17.07 8.90
CA VAL A 58 -2.94 -18.16 9.80
C VAL A 58 -3.78 -17.59 10.93
N SER A 59 -4.95 -18.17 11.19
CA SER A 59 -5.86 -17.75 12.26
C SER A 59 -6.64 -18.96 12.78
N ASP A 60 -6.63 -19.19 14.10
CA ASP A 60 -7.33 -20.29 14.79
C ASP A 60 -7.17 -21.67 14.11
N GLY A 61 -5.95 -21.98 13.66
CA GLY A 61 -5.64 -23.25 12.98
C GLY A 61 -6.00 -23.30 11.49
N SER A 62 -6.65 -22.28 10.94
CA SER A 62 -6.93 -22.13 9.51
C SER A 62 -5.83 -21.35 8.79
N MET A 63 -5.53 -21.72 7.53
CA MET A 63 -4.58 -21.02 6.66
C MET A 63 -5.29 -20.51 5.40
N SER A 64 -5.08 -19.23 5.07
CA SER A 64 -5.59 -18.58 3.86
C SER A 64 -4.45 -18.05 3.00
N VAL A 65 -4.56 -18.21 1.68
CA VAL A 65 -3.59 -17.73 0.68
C VAL A 65 -4.17 -16.53 -0.06
N TYR A 66 -3.34 -15.51 -0.30
CA TYR A 66 -3.75 -14.25 -0.91
C TYR A 66 -2.85 -13.91 -2.11
N GLY A 67 -3.48 -13.71 -3.27
CA GLY A 67 -2.82 -13.28 -4.50
C GLY A 67 -3.09 -11.81 -4.85
N SER A 68 -2.74 -11.44 -6.07
CA SER A 68 -3.02 -10.11 -6.65
C SER A 68 -4.52 -9.78 -6.57
N GLY A 69 -4.85 -8.54 -6.24
CA GLY A 69 -6.24 -8.08 -6.02
C GLY A 69 -6.84 -8.46 -4.66
N SER A 70 -6.10 -9.16 -3.79
CA SER A 70 -6.52 -9.38 -2.40
C SER A 70 -6.39 -8.11 -1.55
N ARG A 71 -6.87 -8.16 -0.30
CA ARG A 71 -6.67 -7.09 0.69
C ARG A 71 -5.20 -6.79 1.03
N PHE A 72 -4.27 -7.63 0.59
CA PHE A 72 -2.82 -7.44 0.79
C PHE A 72 -2.10 -7.03 -0.51
N ASN A 73 -2.84 -6.67 -1.56
CA ASN A 73 -2.28 -6.12 -2.79
C ASN A 73 -1.90 -4.64 -2.59
N ILE A 74 -0.74 -4.21 -3.11
CA ILE A 74 -0.19 -2.85 -3.02
C ILE A 74 0.13 -2.32 -4.42
#